data_AF-E9DQY0-F1
#
_entry.id   AF-E9DQY0-F1
#
_cell.length_a   1.000
_cell.length_b   1.000
_cell.length_c   1.000
_cell.angle_alpha   90.00
_cell.angle_beta   90.00
_cell.angle_gamma   90.00
#
_symmetry.space_group_name_H-M   'P 1'
#
loop_
_entity.id
_entity.type
_entity.pdbx_description
1 polymer ?
#
loop_
_entity_poly.entity_id
_entity_poly.type
_entity_poly.pdbx_seq_one_letter_code
_entity_poly.pdbx_strand_id
1 'polypeptide(L)'
;MADKEAIDNCHETQSNKSCSGNTPPDRLIDLPLTPPATIEPHLPSIDASGPFLRLLESRSDRAKTVDSEGWVEVSLDQKQYVSLRGSIERSFKRFDYDPNHGLLILRIPSPVHDFFANILADDVQDRLNDIAKEGGEAGAFASRIKSGGSSTILLLEGDSEFFKNIRREPDAQFRHPRAYYPGVVVEVSYSQEGKSLRKLAQDYILYSNGDIKAVIGVNINYKGKQCTVSVWRPEYTRSEDGNIDELGFTAVLSQEVRRNISIEQDEADQADISLLRRILM
;
A
#
# COMPACT_ATOMS: atom_id res chain seq x y z
N MET A 1 -55.86 6.33 -29.21
CA MET A 1 -56.50 5.20 -29.92
C MET A 1 -55.40 4.14 -30.03
N ALA A 2 -55.41 3.11 -29.19
CA ALA A 2 -56.29 1.93 -29.27
C ALA A 2 -55.89 1.08 -30.50
N ASP A 3 -55.57 -0.22 -30.41
CA ASP A 3 -55.82 -1.23 -29.37
C ASP A 3 -54.74 -2.36 -29.40
N LYS A 4 -54.48 -3.15 -28.34
CA LYS A 4 -54.94 -4.56 -28.08
C LYS A 4 -54.84 -5.52 -29.29
N GLU A 5 -54.63 -6.84 -29.21
CA GLU A 5 -54.34 -7.86 -28.16
C GLU A 5 -53.74 -9.08 -28.93
N ALA A 6 -52.69 -9.78 -28.49
CA ALA A 6 -52.69 -10.99 -27.63
C ALA A 6 -53.17 -12.33 -28.28
N ILE A 7 -52.28 -13.35 -28.21
CA ILE A 7 -52.53 -14.79 -27.91
C ILE A 7 -52.76 -15.84 -29.05
N ASP A 8 -52.20 -17.03 -28.77
CA ASP A 8 -52.42 -18.42 -29.29
C ASP A 8 -51.95 -18.88 -30.70
N ASN A 9 -51.81 -20.20 -30.98
CA ASN A 9 -51.04 -21.29 -30.31
C ASN A 9 -50.97 -22.53 -31.25
N CYS A 10 -50.00 -23.43 -31.01
CA CYS A 10 -49.93 -24.87 -31.34
C CYS A 10 -50.41 -25.49 -32.69
N HIS A 11 -49.44 -26.15 -33.34
CA HIS A 11 -49.49 -27.48 -34.00
C HIS A 11 -50.47 -27.82 -35.15
N GLU A 12 -49.88 -28.34 -36.25
CA GLU A 12 -50.35 -29.59 -36.85
C GLU A 12 -49.23 -30.38 -37.56
N THR A 13 -49.31 -31.71 -37.56
CA THR A 13 -48.33 -32.68 -38.10
C THR A 13 -48.89 -33.46 -39.28
N GLN A 14 -48.10 -33.70 -40.33
CA GLN A 14 -48.27 -34.77 -41.35
C GLN A 14 -46.91 -35.03 -42.04
N SER A 15 -46.59 -36.17 -42.68
CA SER A 15 -47.02 -37.58 -42.59
C SER A 15 -46.20 -38.41 -43.61
N ASN A 16 -46.27 -39.76 -43.56
CA ASN A 16 -45.81 -40.74 -44.57
C ASN A 16 -44.28 -41.02 -44.66
N LYS A 17 -43.79 -42.25 -44.94
CA LYS A 17 -44.46 -43.55 -45.24
C LYS A 17 -43.49 -44.75 -45.05
N SER A 18 -44.02 -45.93 -44.68
CA SER A 18 -43.79 -47.29 -45.27
C SER A 18 -42.34 -47.75 -45.59
N CYS A 19 -41.83 -48.95 -45.30
CA CYS A 19 -42.30 -50.24 -44.75
C CYS A 19 -41.05 -51.04 -44.26
N SER A 20 -41.03 -52.31 -43.81
CA SER A 20 -42.02 -53.40 -43.65
C SER A 20 -41.57 -54.30 -42.48
N GLY A 21 -42.41 -55.26 -42.04
CA GLY A 21 -42.05 -56.26 -41.02
C GLY A 21 -41.70 -57.65 -41.58
N ASN A 22 -41.05 -58.47 -40.75
CA ASN A 22 -41.12 -59.94 -40.70
C ASN A 22 -40.52 -60.45 -39.35
N THR A 23 -40.93 -61.67 -38.95
CA THR A 23 -40.96 -62.25 -37.58
C THR A 23 -39.58 -62.76 -37.05
N PRO A 24 -39.32 -62.80 -35.71
CA PRO A 24 -37.98 -63.13 -35.14
C PRO A 24 -37.75 -64.62 -34.87
N PRO A 25 -36.49 -65.01 -34.59
CA PRO A 25 -36.25 -65.83 -33.39
C PRO A 25 -34.94 -65.55 -32.61
N ASP A 26 -35.04 -65.82 -31.31
CA ASP A 26 -34.06 -66.24 -30.30
C ASP A 26 -32.66 -65.60 -30.06
N ARG A 27 -32.36 -65.64 -28.76
CA ARG A 27 -31.16 -65.21 -28.01
C ARG A 27 -29.79 -65.45 -28.67
N LEU A 28 -28.97 -64.39 -28.67
CA LEU A 28 -27.58 -64.48 -28.20
C LEU A 28 -27.37 -63.47 -27.05
N ILE A 29 -26.53 -63.84 -26.08
CA ILE A 29 -26.12 -62.96 -24.98
C ILE A 29 -24.81 -62.29 -25.39
N ASP A 30 -24.85 -60.98 -25.64
CA ASP A 30 -23.63 -60.15 -25.70
C ASP A 30 -23.70 -59.08 -24.60
N LEU A 31 -22.72 -59.14 -23.69
CA LEU A 31 -22.50 -58.18 -22.62
C LEU A 31 -21.58 -57.07 -23.12
N PRO A 32 -21.98 -55.79 -23.12
CA PRO A 32 -21.03 -54.69 -23.19
C PRO A 32 -20.38 -54.47 -21.82
N LEU A 33 -19.10 -54.84 -21.70
CA LEU A 33 -18.25 -54.46 -20.58
C LEU A 33 -17.77 -53.01 -20.75
N THR A 34 -18.27 -52.09 -19.93
CA THR A 34 -17.55 -50.86 -19.55
C THR A 34 -18.06 -50.35 -18.18
N PRO A 35 -17.18 -49.89 -17.28
CA PRO A 35 -17.54 -49.50 -15.91
C PRO A 35 -18.29 -48.16 -15.85
N PRO A 36 -19.01 -47.87 -14.75
CA PRO A 36 -19.72 -46.61 -14.57
C PRO A 36 -18.77 -45.42 -14.61
N ALA A 37 -19.28 -44.28 -15.09
CA ALA A 37 -18.53 -43.03 -15.18
C ALA A 37 -17.89 -42.68 -13.83
N THR A 38 -16.57 -42.75 -13.76
CA THR A 38 -15.80 -42.23 -12.63
C THR A 38 -16.11 -40.75 -12.53
N ILE A 39 -16.76 -40.34 -11.44
CA ILE A 39 -16.73 -38.96 -10.99
C ILE A 39 -15.25 -38.68 -10.72
N GLU A 40 -14.58 -38.01 -11.65
CA GLU A 40 -13.27 -37.43 -11.36
C GLU A 40 -13.48 -36.57 -10.11
N PRO A 41 -12.75 -36.81 -9.01
CA PRO A 41 -12.75 -35.87 -7.91
C PRO A 41 -12.33 -34.54 -8.53
N HIS A 42 -13.18 -33.53 -8.42
CA HIS A 42 -12.74 -32.15 -8.61
C HIS A 42 -11.64 -31.94 -7.58
N LEU A 43 -10.38 -32.15 -8.00
CA LEU A 43 -9.21 -31.76 -7.27
C LEU A 43 -9.44 -30.28 -6.96
N PRO A 44 -9.61 -29.88 -5.69
CA PRO A 44 -9.72 -28.48 -5.39
C PRO A 44 -8.47 -27.84 -5.98
N SER A 45 -8.66 -26.80 -6.80
CA SER A 45 -7.54 -26.01 -7.30
C SER A 45 -6.68 -25.68 -6.09
N ILE A 46 -5.46 -26.24 -6.05
CA ILE A 46 -4.59 -26.06 -4.90
C ILE A 46 -4.24 -24.58 -4.93
N ASP A 47 -4.93 -23.82 -4.09
CA ASP A 47 -4.84 -22.37 -4.09
C ASP A 47 -3.42 -21.99 -3.71
N ALA A 48 -2.64 -21.64 -4.74
CA ALA A 48 -1.24 -21.26 -4.61
C ALA A 48 -1.09 -19.98 -3.77
N SER A 49 -2.18 -19.25 -3.50
CA SER A 49 -2.21 -18.19 -2.48
C SER A 49 -1.79 -18.72 -1.10
N GLY A 50 -2.29 -19.88 -0.69
CA GLY A 50 -2.11 -20.41 0.65
C GLY A 50 -0.63 -20.64 1.01
N PRO A 51 0.16 -21.38 0.19
CA PRO A 51 1.59 -21.53 0.39
C PRO A 51 2.37 -20.19 0.39
N PHE A 52 2.01 -19.26 -0.50
CA PHE A 52 2.70 -17.97 -0.60
C PHE A 52 2.40 -17.05 0.60
N LEU A 53 1.14 -16.96 1.02
CA LEU A 53 0.73 -16.18 2.20
C LEU A 53 1.41 -16.71 3.46
N ARG A 54 1.45 -18.04 3.67
CA ARG A 54 2.20 -18.63 4.79
C ARG A 54 3.70 -18.32 4.75
N LEU A 55 4.29 -18.23 3.55
CA LEU A 55 5.68 -17.79 3.40
C LEU A 55 5.85 -16.32 3.79
N LEU A 56 4.94 -15.43 3.36
CA LEU A 56 4.92 -14.02 3.75
C LEU A 56 4.77 -13.86 5.27
N GLU A 57 3.82 -14.57 5.88
CA GLU A 57 3.56 -14.60 7.33
C GLU A 57 4.83 -15.04 8.08
N SER A 58 5.45 -16.16 7.68
CA SER A 58 6.69 -16.66 8.29
C SER A 58 7.89 -15.72 8.15
N ARG A 59 7.95 -14.91 7.08
CA ARG A 59 8.96 -13.85 6.90
C ARG A 59 8.65 -12.66 7.81
N SER A 60 7.38 -12.25 7.87
CA SER A 60 6.91 -11.16 8.71
C SER A 60 7.16 -11.44 10.20
N ASP A 61 6.78 -12.62 10.69
CA ASP A 61 6.99 -12.99 12.09
C ASP A 61 8.46 -13.05 12.47
N ARG A 62 9.33 -13.59 11.60
CA ARG A 62 10.78 -13.57 11.82
C ARG A 62 11.34 -12.13 11.87
N ALA A 63 10.85 -11.25 11.02
CA ALA A 63 11.27 -9.85 10.99
C ALA A 63 10.81 -9.04 12.24
N LYS A 64 9.75 -9.48 12.95
CA LYS A 64 9.36 -8.94 14.27
C LYS A 64 10.30 -9.39 15.40
N THR A 65 10.91 -10.57 15.28
CA THR A 65 11.78 -11.16 16.34
C THR A 65 13.26 -10.75 16.25
N VAL A 66 13.68 -10.25 15.10
CA VAL A 66 15.03 -9.74 14.86
C VAL A 66 14.94 -8.21 14.85
N ASP A 67 15.95 -7.50 15.37
CA ASP A 67 16.22 -6.07 15.06
C ASP A 67 16.61 -5.95 13.57
N SER A 68 15.66 -6.29 12.70
CA SER A 68 15.78 -6.30 11.25
C SER A 68 15.27 -4.99 10.67
N GLU A 69 15.41 -4.81 9.36
CA GLU A 69 15.20 -3.53 8.69
C GLU A 69 13.77 -2.98 8.79
N GLY A 70 12.79 -3.66 9.41
CA GLY A 70 11.43 -3.14 9.64
C GLY A 70 10.51 -3.22 8.41
N TRP A 71 10.98 -3.86 7.34
CA TRP A 71 10.21 -4.16 6.15
C TRP A 71 10.57 -5.57 5.65
N VAL A 72 9.67 -6.22 4.92
CA VAL A 72 9.97 -7.45 4.18
C VAL A 72 9.68 -7.24 2.70
N GLU A 73 10.73 -7.20 1.90
CA GLU A 73 10.66 -7.10 0.44
C GLU A 73 10.44 -8.47 -0.21
N VAL A 74 9.52 -8.53 -1.17
CA VAL A 74 9.18 -9.73 -1.93
C VAL A 74 8.86 -9.35 -3.38
N SER A 75 9.54 -9.97 -4.34
CA SER A 75 9.15 -9.84 -5.75
C SER A 75 7.80 -10.53 -5.98
N LEU A 76 6.86 -9.77 -6.54
CA LEU A 76 5.49 -10.16 -6.79
C LEU A 76 4.99 -9.39 -8.01
N ASP A 77 4.78 -10.07 -9.13
CA ASP A 77 4.35 -9.41 -10.37
C ASP A 77 2.90 -8.89 -10.29
N GLN A 78 2.53 -7.96 -11.19
CA GLN A 78 1.21 -7.34 -11.18
C GLN A 78 0.04 -8.33 -11.26
N LYS A 79 0.18 -9.46 -11.98
CA LYS A 79 -0.89 -10.46 -12.11
C LYS A 79 -1.04 -11.25 -10.81
N GLN A 80 0.08 -11.61 -10.19
CA GLN A 80 0.11 -12.27 -8.88
C GLN A 80 -0.41 -11.34 -7.77
N TYR A 81 -0.01 -10.07 -7.77
CA TYR A 81 -0.54 -9.10 -6.82
C TYR A 81 -2.05 -8.93 -6.97
N VAL A 82 -2.57 -8.77 -8.20
CA VAL A 82 -4.02 -8.64 -8.42
C VAL A 82 -4.80 -9.87 -7.96
N SER A 83 -4.30 -11.09 -8.17
CA SER A 83 -4.99 -12.30 -7.70
C SER A 83 -4.91 -12.50 -6.19
N LEU A 84 -3.84 -12.03 -5.54
CA LEU A 84 -3.60 -12.19 -4.11
C LEU A 84 -4.03 -11.00 -3.25
N ARG A 85 -4.34 -9.84 -3.86
CA ARG A 85 -4.56 -8.55 -3.19
C ARG A 85 -5.48 -8.64 -1.99
N GLY A 86 -6.68 -9.22 -2.18
CA GLY A 86 -7.67 -9.33 -1.11
C GLY A 86 -7.22 -10.21 0.06
N SER A 87 -6.30 -11.15 -0.15
CA SER A 87 -5.69 -11.93 0.94
C SER A 87 -4.54 -11.17 1.61
N ILE A 88 -3.72 -10.45 0.84
CA ILE A 88 -2.67 -9.58 1.38
C ILE A 88 -3.29 -8.50 2.29
N GLU A 89 -4.35 -7.83 1.84
CA GLU A 89 -5.09 -6.82 2.61
C GLU A 89 -5.79 -7.37 3.86
N ARG A 90 -5.99 -8.69 3.97
CA ARG A 90 -6.51 -9.34 5.19
C ARG A 90 -5.41 -9.80 6.15
N SER A 91 -4.30 -10.33 5.65
CA SER A 91 -3.19 -10.82 6.49
C SER A 91 -2.26 -9.70 6.97
N PHE A 92 -2.10 -8.61 6.22
CA PHE A 92 -1.10 -7.57 6.51
C PHE A 92 -1.73 -6.20 6.68
N LYS A 93 -1.57 -5.61 7.88
CA LYS A 93 -2.12 -4.30 8.24
C LYS A 93 -1.53 -3.14 7.43
N ARG A 94 -0.23 -3.21 7.08
CA ARG A 94 0.47 -2.16 6.34
C ARG A 94 1.40 -2.74 5.28
N PHE A 95 1.30 -2.23 4.05
CA PHE A 95 2.19 -2.61 2.94
C PHE A 95 2.22 -1.59 1.80
N ASP A 96 3.38 -1.50 1.16
CA ASP A 96 3.57 -0.80 -0.11
C ASP A 96 3.60 -1.82 -1.26
N TYR A 97 3.23 -1.38 -2.46
CA TYR A 97 3.36 -2.19 -3.66
C TYR A 97 3.76 -1.33 -4.87
N ASP A 98 4.88 -1.69 -5.49
CA ASP A 98 5.36 -1.11 -6.73
C ASP A 98 5.07 -2.08 -7.89
N PRO A 99 4.07 -1.79 -8.74
CA PRO A 99 3.71 -2.63 -9.88
C PRO A 99 4.71 -2.56 -11.05
N ASN A 100 5.50 -1.49 -11.13
CA ASN A 100 6.43 -1.22 -12.24
C ASN A 100 7.72 -2.04 -12.05
N HIS A 101 8.13 -2.22 -10.79
CA HIS A 101 9.24 -3.08 -10.37
C HIS A 101 8.81 -4.48 -9.91
N GLY A 102 7.50 -4.74 -9.78
CA GLY A 102 6.96 -6.00 -9.30
C GLY A 102 7.41 -6.32 -7.87
N LEU A 103 7.27 -5.36 -6.97
CA LEU A 103 7.84 -5.38 -5.62
C LEU A 103 6.76 -5.11 -4.56
N LEU A 104 6.48 -6.10 -3.71
CA LEU A 104 5.70 -5.97 -2.48
C LEU A 104 6.63 -5.70 -1.31
N ILE A 105 6.29 -4.69 -0.50
CA ILE A 105 7.03 -4.37 0.72
C ILE A 105 6.06 -4.39 1.90
N LEU A 106 6.16 -5.42 2.76
CA LEU A 106 5.37 -5.49 3.98
C LEU A 106 6.00 -4.58 5.05
N ARG A 107 5.25 -3.63 5.62
CA ARG A 107 5.76 -2.74 6.68
C ARG A 107 5.60 -3.41 8.04
N ILE A 108 6.70 -3.50 8.80
CA ILE A 108 6.78 -4.21 10.09
C ILE A 108 7.34 -3.24 11.13
N PRO A 109 6.54 -2.24 11.55
CA PRO A 109 6.98 -1.28 12.54
C PRO A 109 7.19 -1.93 13.91
N SER A 110 8.20 -1.46 14.64
CA SER A 110 8.36 -1.77 16.06
C SER A 110 7.38 -0.95 16.93
N PRO A 111 7.10 -1.34 18.18
CA PRO A 111 6.29 -0.51 19.08
C PRO A 111 6.85 0.90 19.29
N VAL A 112 8.18 1.04 19.35
CA VAL A 112 8.86 2.34 19.48
C VAL A 112 8.67 3.19 18.23
N HIS A 113 8.77 2.58 17.04
CA HIS A 113 8.50 3.24 15.78
C HIS A 113 7.05 3.77 15.71
N ASP A 114 6.06 2.90 15.92
CA ASP A 114 4.64 3.29 15.87
C ASP A 114 4.31 4.35 16.93
N PHE A 115 4.85 4.23 18.15
CA PHE A 115 4.63 5.23 19.20
C PHE A 115 5.22 6.60 18.83
N PHE A 116 6.47 6.63 18.36
CA PHE A 116 7.11 7.88 17.94
C PHE A 116 6.43 8.51 16.72
N ALA A 117 6.03 7.70 15.74
CA ALA A 117 5.32 8.17 14.55
C ALA A 117 3.98 8.83 14.88
N ASN A 118 3.21 8.25 15.81
CA ASN A 118 1.95 8.84 16.26
C ASN A 118 2.18 10.17 16.99
N ILE A 119 3.16 10.25 17.91
CA ILE A 119 3.47 11.50 18.62
C ILE A 119 3.89 12.59 17.62
N LEU A 120 4.83 12.30 16.71
CA LEU A 120 5.26 13.26 15.69
C LEU A 120 4.09 13.72 14.79
N ALA A 121 3.12 12.85 14.53
CA ALA A 121 1.92 13.22 13.78
C ALA A 121 0.99 14.16 14.58
N ASP A 122 0.79 13.89 15.87
CA ASP A 122 0.00 14.74 16.77
C ASP A 122 0.66 16.12 16.93
N ASP A 123 1.97 16.18 17.13
CA ASP A 123 2.71 17.47 17.24
C ASP A 123 2.65 18.30 15.95
N VAL A 124 2.76 17.69 14.78
CA VAL A 124 2.56 18.41 13.50
C VAL A 124 1.11 18.87 13.37
N GLN A 125 0.13 18.09 13.83
CA GLN A 125 -1.27 18.51 13.85
C GLN A 125 -1.51 19.69 14.80
N ASP A 126 -0.84 19.73 15.95
CA ASP A 126 -0.94 20.82 16.91
C ASP A 126 -0.24 22.10 16.44
N ARG A 127 0.92 22.00 15.78
CA ARG A 127 1.53 23.16 15.12
C ARG A 127 0.63 23.73 14.02
N LEU A 128 -0.07 22.88 13.25
CA LEU A 128 -1.10 23.33 12.30
C LEU A 128 -2.30 23.98 13.00
N ASN A 129 -2.71 23.47 14.16
CA ASN A 129 -3.77 24.07 14.97
C ASN A 129 -3.38 25.43 15.55
N ASP A 130 -2.12 25.63 15.92
CA ASP A 130 -1.61 26.93 16.41
C ASP A 130 -1.60 27.98 15.29
N ILE A 131 -1.05 27.66 14.12
CA ILE A 131 -1.11 28.53 12.92
C ILE A 131 -2.57 28.86 12.56
N ALA A 132 -3.50 27.90 12.72
CA ALA A 132 -4.92 28.15 12.50
C ALA A 132 -5.52 29.19 13.47
N LYS A 133 -5.03 29.29 14.71
CA LYS A 133 -5.48 30.26 15.72
C LYS A 133 -4.95 31.67 15.47
N GLU A 134 -3.77 31.80 14.85
CA GLU A 134 -3.18 33.11 14.47
C GLU A 134 -4.03 33.85 13.44
N GLY A 135 -4.82 33.13 12.64
CA GLY A 135 -5.75 33.69 11.66
C GLY A 135 -5.09 34.13 10.36
N GLY A 136 -5.70 35.12 9.69
CA GLY A 136 -5.29 35.54 8.35
C GLY A 136 -5.44 34.45 7.29
N GLU A 137 -4.77 34.62 6.14
CA GLU A 137 -4.81 33.64 5.04
C GLU A 137 -4.14 32.32 5.42
N ALA A 138 -2.97 32.37 6.06
CA ALA A 138 -2.23 31.20 6.51
C ALA A 138 -3.02 30.36 7.52
N GLY A 139 -3.64 30.99 8.52
CA GLY A 139 -4.49 30.29 9.48
C GLY A 139 -5.78 29.74 8.86
N ALA A 140 -6.40 30.48 7.94
CA ALA A 140 -7.56 30.00 7.18
C ALA A 140 -7.21 28.78 6.30
N PHE A 141 -6.00 28.71 5.75
CA PHE A 141 -5.48 27.54 5.03
C PHE A 141 -5.17 26.38 5.99
N ALA A 142 -4.40 26.62 7.06
CA ALA A 142 -3.99 25.62 8.04
C ALA A 142 -5.18 24.94 8.74
N SER A 143 -6.22 25.71 9.11
CA SER A 143 -7.44 25.20 9.75
C SER A 143 -8.14 24.09 8.95
N ARG A 144 -7.95 24.08 7.62
CA ARG A 144 -8.54 23.11 6.68
C ARG A 144 -7.65 21.88 6.46
N ILE A 145 -6.38 21.91 6.88
CA ILE A 145 -5.51 20.74 6.82
C ILE A 145 -5.92 19.78 7.94
N LYS A 146 -5.93 18.47 7.63
CA LYS A 146 -6.21 17.39 8.57
C LYS A 146 -5.19 16.27 8.39
N SER A 147 -4.82 15.61 9.49
CA SER A 147 -4.13 14.32 9.42
C SER A 147 -4.97 13.30 8.65
N GLY A 148 -4.34 12.63 7.70
CA GLY A 148 -4.86 11.42 7.05
C GLY A 148 -4.29 10.14 7.65
N GLY A 149 -3.43 10.24 8.68
CA GLY A 149 -2.66 9.11 9.22
C GLY A 149 -1.96 8.31 8.13
N SER A 150 -1.92 6.98 8.31
CA SER A 150 -1.31 6.04 7.37
C SER A 150 -2.19 5.67 6.16
N SER A 151 -3.13 6.54 5.76
CA SER A 151 -4.01 6.28 4.60
C SER A 151 -3.21 6.05 3.31
N THR A 152 -3.67 5.11 2.48
CA THR A 152 -3.01 4.77 1.21
C THR A 152 -2.87 5.98 0.28
N ILE A 153 -1.66 6.17 -0.26
CA ILE A 153 -1.35 7.08 -1.36
C ILE A 153 -1.12 6.24 -2.62
N LEU A 154 -1.70 6.66 -3.74
CA LEU A 154 -1.48 6.07 -5.06
C LEU A 154 -0.68 7.06 -5.90
N LEU A 155 0.63 6.84 -6.01
CA LEU A 155 1.58 7.65 -6.77
C LEU A 155 1.63 7.19 -8.23
N LEU A 156 1.96 8.09 -9.15
CA LEU A 156 2.12 7.78 -10.58
C LEU A 156 3.53 8.14 -11.05
N GLU A 157 4.26 7.13 -11.55
CA GLU A 157 5.61 7.29 -12.08
C GLU A 157 5.56 7.91 -13.49
N GLY A 158 5.55 9.25 -13.55
CA GLY A 158 5.51 10.01 -14.80
C GLY A 158 4.20 9.90 -15.61
N ASP A 159 4.17 10.53 -16.79
CA ASP A 159 2.94 10.71 -17.57
C ASP A 159 2.63 9.55 -18.56
N SER A 160 3.37 8.45 -18.47
CA SER A 160 3.28 7.33 -19.43
C SER A 160 2.22 6.31 -19.02
N GLU A 161 1.31 5.99 -19.96
CA GLU A 161 0.24 5.00 -19.78
C GLU A 161 0.72 3.57 -19.47
N PHE A 162 2.01 3.29 -19.68
CA PHE A 162 2.62 2.01 -19.33
C PHE A 162 2.79 1.84 -17.83
N PHE A 163 3.13 2.91 -17.11
CA PHE A 163 3.28 2.86 -15.66
C PHE A 163 1.93 2.62 -14.97
N LYS A 164 2.00 2.00 -13.80
CA LYS A 164 0.86 1.69 -12.94
C LYS A 164 1.08 2.35 -11.58
N ASN A 165 -0.01 2.64 -10.89
CA ASN A 165 0.05 3.41 -9.66
C ASN A 165 0.82 2.66 -8.57
N ILE A 166 1.90 3.25 -8.07
CA ILE A 166 2.66 2.76 -6.92
C ILE A 166 1.85 3.04 -5.66
N ARG A 167 1.61 2.00 -4.86
CA ARG A 167 0.86 2.05 -3.61
C ARG A 167 1.83 2.29 -2.45
N ARG A 168 1.63 3.37 -1.70
CA ARG A 168 2.40 3.71 -0.49
C ARG A 168 1.50 3.89 0.73
N GLU A 169 1.98 3.50 1.90
CA GLU A 169 1.34 3.76 3.20
C GLU A 169 2.32 4.46 4.15
N PRO A 170 2.35 5.81 4.14
CA PRO A 170 3.24 6.57 5.02
C PRO A 170 2.89 6.35 6.49
N ASP A 171 3.77 6.75 7.40
CA ASP A 171 3.45 6.70 8.82
C ASP A 171 2.39 7.74 9.18
N ALA A 172 2.54 8.97 8.69
CA ALA A 172 1.48 9.98 8.71
C ALA A 172 1.48 10.87 7.46
N GLN A 173 0.36 11.57 7.22
CA GLN A 173 0.23 12.55 6.16
C GLN A 173 -0.73 13.68 6.57
N PHE A 174 -0.57 14.85 5.97
CA PHE A 174 -1.40 16.02 6.22
C PHE A 174 -1.98 16.53 4.92
N ARG A 175 -3.31 16.49 4.81
CA ARG A 175 -4.04 16.77 3.57
C ARG A 175 -5.00 17.93 3.74
N HIS A 176 -4.99 18.83 2.76
CA HIS A 176 -6.03 19.84 2.58
C HIS A 176 -7.15 19.26 1.69
N PRO A 177 -8.45 19.44 2.01
CA PRO A 177 -9.57 18.72 1.38
C PRO A 177 -9.77 19.00 -0.12
N ARG A 178 -9.13 20.06 -0.67
CA ARG A 178 -9.16 20.38 -2.11
C ARG A 178 -7.92 19.89 -2.87
N ALA A 179 -7.01 19.17 -2.23
CA ALA A 179 -5.82 18.58 -2.87
C ALA A 179 -6.02 17.08 -3.14
N TYR A 180 -5.46 16.58 -4.24
CA TYR A 180 -5.47 15.14 -4.57
C TYR A 180 -4.49 14.38 -3.68
N TYR A 181 -3.22 14.81 -3.68
CA TYR A 181 -2.19 14.32 -2.76
C TYR A 181 -2.22 15.07 -1.40
N PRO A 182 -1.66 14.49 -0.33
CA PRO A 182 -1.35 15.25 0.89
C PRO A 182 -0.28 16.32 0.61
N GLY A 183 -0.28 17.41 1.37
CA GLY A 183 0.74 18.45 1.25
C GLY A 183 2.05 18.10 1.99
N VAL A 184 1.95 17.29 3.04
CA VAL A 184 3.08 16.81 3.84
C VAL A 184 2.93 15.31 4.10
N VAL A 185 4.04 14.58 3.99
CA VAL A 185 4.17 13.17 4.41
C VAL A 185 5.22 13.05 5.51
N VAL A 186 5.02 12.12 6.45
CA VAL A 186 5.95 11.76 7.51
C VAL A 186 6.31 10.28 7.37
N GLU A 187 7.61 10.00 7.43
CA GLU A 187 8.17 8.64 7.46
C GLU A 187 9.18 8.55 8.63
N VAL A 188 9.10 7.47 9.38
CA VAL A 188 10.01 7.16 10.49
C VAL A 188 10.82 5.92 10.10
N SER A 189 12.12 5.93 10.41
CA SER A 189 12.95 4.74 10.31
C SER A 189 13.53 4.43 11.68
N TYR A 190 13.28 3.24 12.21
CA TYR A 190 13.83 2.80 13.49
C TYR A 190 14.89 1.73 13.23
N SER A 191 16.11 1.91 13.76
CA SER A 191 17.26 1.01 13.61
C SER A 191 17.80 0.77 12.18
N GLN A 192 17.21 1.43 11.17
CA GLN A 192 17.52 1.30 9.75
C GLN A 192 18.62 2.26 9.27
N GLU A 193 19.22 1.96 8.10
CA GLU A 193 19.97 2.96 7.34
C GLU A 193 18.99 3.99 6.73
N GLY A 194 19.14 5.28 7.07
CA GLY A 194 18.29 6.37 6.56
C GLY A 194 18.34 6.61 5.04
N LYS A 195 19.04 5.77 4.27
CA LYS A 195 18.97 5.71 2.81
C LYS A 195 17.56 5.36 2.31
N SER A 196 16.79 4.57 3.08
CA SER A 196 15.39 4.25 2.78
C SER A 196 14.51 5.51 2.74
N LEU A 197 14.63 6.38 3.75
CA LEU A 197 13.86 7.61 3.86
C LEU A 197 14.07 8.57 2.68
N ARG A 198 15.31 8.72 2.20
CA ARG A 198 15.58 9.56 1.01
C ARG A 198 14.91 9.02 -0.24
N LYS A 199 14.90 7.69 -0.44
CA LYS A 199 14.21 7.06 -1.59
C LYS A 199 12.69 7.27 -1.48
N LEU A 200 12.11 7.03 -0.32
CA LEU A 200 10.68 7.29 -0.09
C LEU A 200 10.33 8.77 -0.35
N ALA A 201 11.15 9.70 0.13
CA ALA A 201 10.95 11.13 -0.14
C ALA A 201 11.03 11.47 -1.63
N GLN A 202 11.95 10.85 -2.38
CA GLN A 202 12.02 10.95 -3.83
C GLN A 202 10.75 10.44 -4.50
N ASP A 203 10.31 9.22 -4.17
CA ASP A 203 9.10 8.62 -4.73
C ASP A 203 7.87 9.51 -4.46
N TYR A 204 7.66 9.95 -3.21
CA TYR A 204 6.53 10.83 -2.87
C TYR A 204 6.58 12.16 -3.63
N ILE A 205 7.74 12.81 -3.74
CA ILE A 205 7.85 14.11 -4.41
C ILE A 205 7.71 13.96 -5.92
N LEU A 206 8.50 13.09 -6.56
CA LEU A 206 8.52 12.97 -8.02
C LEU A 206 7.26 12.30 -8.56
N TYR A 207 6.78 11.22 -7.93
CA TYR A 207 5.62 10.45 -8.41
C TYR A 207 4.27 11.03 -7.91
N SER A 208 4.30 12.22 -7.29
CA SER A 208 3.14 13.10 -7.17
C SER A 208 3.23 14.34 -8.08
N ASN A 209 4.20 14.38 -9.00
CA ASN A 209 4.53 15.57 -9.80
C ASN A 209 4.75 16.84 -8.93
N GLY A 210 5.40 16.64 -7.79
CA GLY A 210 5.69 17.68 -6.81
C GLY A 210 4.49 18.15 -6.00
N ASP A 211 3.33 17.49 -6.04
CA ASP A 211 2.16 17.87 -5.22
C ASP A 211 2.31 17.57 -3.74
N ILE A 212 3.10 16.57 -3.37
CA ILE A 212 3.59 16.41 -2.00
C ILE A 212 4.70 17.45 -1.79
N LYS A 213 4.34 18.57 -1.14
CA LYS A 213 5.20 19.76 -0.99
C LYS A 213 6.30 19.61 0.07
N ALA A 214 6.18 18.64 0.98
CA ALA A 214 7.26 18.26 1.89
C ALA A 214 7.19 16.79 2.33
N VAL A 215 8.35 16.19 2.56
CA VAL A 215 8.48 14.89 3.25
C VAL A 215 9.40 15.07 4.45
N ILE A 216 8.93 14.65 5.63
CA ILE A 216 9.67 14.69 6.89
C ILE A 216 10.11 13.25 7.19
N GLY A 217 11.43 13.01 7.21
CA GLY A 217 12.02 11.74 7.59
C GLY A 217 12.70 11.83 8.95
N VAL A 218 12.38 10.93 9.87
CA VAL A 218 13.12 10.81 11.14
C VAL A 218 13.78 9.45 11.25
N ASN A 219 15.11 9.41 11.25
CA ASN A 219 15.86 8.20 11.55
C ASN A 219 16.22 8.13 13.04
N ILE A 220 15.54 7.22 13.75
CA ILE A 220 15.78 6.89 15.15
C ILE A 220 16.85 5.80 15.21
N ASN A 221 18.08 6.19 15.49
CA ASN A 221 19.16 5.23 15.70
C ASN A 221 19.17 4.72 17.15
N TYR A 222 19.43 3.42 17.28
CA TYR A 222 19.65 2.73 18.55
C TYR A 222 21.16 2.64 18.90
N LYS A 223 21.49 2.25 20.14
CA LYS A 223 22.87 2.10 20.65
C LYS A 223 23.71 3.39 20.62
N GLY A 224 23.17 4.50 21.15
CA GLY A 224 23.93 5.75 21.36
C GLY A 224 24.30 6.55 20.10
N LYS A 225 23.96 6.05 18.91
CA LYS A 225 24.08 6.77 17.64
C LYS A 225 23.08 7.95 17.59
N GLN A 226 23.44 8.97 16.82
CA GLN A 226 22.64 10.19 16.64
C GLN A 226 21.34 9.90 15.90
N CYS A 227 20.23 10.50 16.30
CA CYS A 227 19.01 10.49 15.48
C CYS A 227 19.14 11.59 14.41
N THR A 228 18.55 11.42 13.23
CA THR A 228 18.57 12.46 12.20
C THR A 228 17.16 12.86 11.77
N VAL A 229 16.89 14.15 11.75
CA VAL A 229 15.67 14.71 11.15
C VAL A 229 16.02 15.32 9.81
N SER A 230 15.35 14.87 8.76
CA SER A 230 15.54 15.33 7.39
C SER A 230 14.23 15.84 6.82
N VAL A 231 14.27 16.93 6.05
CA VAL A 231 13.11 17.46 5.34
C VAL A 231 13.47 17.61 3.86
N TRP A 232 12.70 16.97 3.00
CA TRP A 232 12.81 17.12 1.55
C TRP A 232 11.65 17.92 0.97
N ARG A 233 11.90 18.64 -0.12
CA ARG A 233 10.89 19.42 -0.86
C ARG A 233 11.10 19.28 -2.37
N PRO A 234 10.04 19.49 -3.18
CA PRO A 234 10.17 19.70 -4.62
C PRO A 234 11.17 20.83 -4.91
N GLU A 235 11.98 20.64 -5.94
CA GLU A 235 12.86 21.65 -6.52
C GLU A 235 12.45 21.83 -8.00
N TYR A 236 12.39 23.07 -8.47
CA TYR A 236 11.97 23.38 -9.84
C TYR A 236 13.11 24.13 -10.53
N THR A 237 13.80 23.46 -11.43
CA THR A 237 14.92 24.04 -12.20
C THR A 237 14.46 24.40 -13.59
N ARG A 238 14.54 25.69 -13.94
CA ARG A 238 14.12 26.17 -15.25
C ARG A 238 15.06 25.66 -16.34
N SER A 239 14.50 25.02 -17.37
CA SER A 239 15.20 24.60 -18.59
C SER A 239 15.88 25.75 -19.33
N GLU A 240 16.92 25.44 -20.11
CA GLU A 240 17.67 26.44 -20.90
C GLU A 240 16.82 27.14 -21.97
N ASP A 241 15.82 26.46 -22.53
CA ASP A 241 14.84 27.03 -23.47
C ASP A 241 13.68 27.74 -22.75
N GLY A 242 13.59 27.59 -21.43
CA GLY A 242 12.72 28.36 -20.55
C GLY A 242 11.23 28.00 -20.62
N ASN A 243 10.88 26.90 -21.29
CA ASN A 243 9.51 26.45 -21.57
C ASN A 243 8.97 25.43 -20.57
N ILE A 244 9.84 24.67 -19.90
CA ILE A 244 9.47 23.59 -18.96
C ILE A 244 10.34 23.72 -17.70
N ASP A 245 9.74 23.66 -16.52
CA ASP A 245 10.51 23.51 -15.27
C ASP A 245 10.76 22.02 -15.03
N GLU A 246 12.02 21.62 -14.88
CA GLU A 246 12.39 20.25 -14.51
C GLU A 246 12.15 20.06 -13.01
N LEU A 247 11.41 18.99 -12.66
CA LEU A 247 11.09 18.65 -11.28
C LEU A 247 12.20 17.79 -10.67
N GLY A 248 12.94 18.38 -9.73
CA GLY A 248 13.84 17.69 -8.81
C GLY A 248 13.26 17.57 -7.40
N PHE A 249 14.09 17.08 -6.49
CA PHE A 249 13.82 17.09 -5.05
C PHE A 249 15.12 17.35 -4.28
N THR A 250 15.04 18.14 -3.22
CA THR A 250 16.22 18.56 -2.45
C THR A 250 15.98 18.47 -0.95
N ALA A 251 17.07 18.25 -0.19
CA ALA A 251 17.05 18.23 1.27
C ALA A 251 17.24 19.64 1.81
N VAL A 252 16.20 20.23 2.39
CA VAL A 252 16.23 21.60 2.95
C VAL A 252 16.60 21.64 4.43
N LEU A 253 16.52 20.50 5.12
CA LEU A 253 16.96 20.31 6.49
C LEU A 253 17.59 18.91 6.62
N SER A 254 18.70 18.82 7.34
CA SER A 254 19.31 17.55 7.78
C SER A 254 20.08 17.83 9.07
N GLN A 255 19.45 17.60 10.22
CA GLN A 255 20.07 17.82 11.54
C GLN A 255 20.37 16.49 12.23
N GLU A 256 21.56 16.39 12.85
CA GLU A 256 21.89 15.31 13.78
C GLU A 256 21.54 15.72 15.21
N VAL A 257 20.75 14.90 15.91
CA VAL A 257 20.37 15.09 17.31
C VAL A 257 21.13 14.08 18.19
N ARG A 258 21.97 14.61 19.09
CA ARG A 258 22.74 13.79 20.05
C ARG A 258 21.95 13.50 21.31
N ARG A 259 21.89 12.23 21.70
CA ARG A 259 21.61 11.82 23.08
C ARG A 259 22.79 12.22 23.97
N ASN A 260 22.73 13.39 24.61
CA ASN A 260 23.69 13.75 25.65
C ASN A 260 23.21 13.14 26.99
N ILE A 261 23.48 11.84 27.18
CA ILE A 261 23.14 11.11 28.40
C ILE A 261 24.26 11.32 29.42
N SER A 262 23.96 12.10 30.45
CA SER A 262 24.71 12.15 31.70
C SER A 262 23.75 11.84 32.84
N ILE A 263 23.29 10.58 32.88
CA ILE A 263 22.44 10.04 33.94
C ILE A 263 23.04 8.70 34.32
N GLU A 264 23.21 8.47 35.62
CA GLU A 264 23.73 7.23 36.20
C GLU A 264 22.76 6.06 35.94
N GLN A 265 23.26 4.83 36.12
CA GLN A 265 22.53 3.62 35.77
C GLN A 265 21.34 3.38 36.70
N ASP A 266 20.13 3.80 36.29
CA ASP A 266 18.94 2.95 36.20
C ASP A 266 17.78 3.70 35.49
N GLU A 267 16.69 2.98 35.17
CA GLU A 267 15.46 3.47 34.51
C GLU A 267 15.55 3.80 33.00
N ALA A 268 15.61 2.76 32.17
CA ALA A 268 15.48 2.86 30.70
C ALA A 268 14.15 3.49 30.23
N ASP A 269 13.07 3.32 30.99
CA ASP A 269 11.71 3.76 30.60
C ASP A 269 11.50 5.29 30.74
N GLN A 270 12.28 5.97 31.59
CA GLN A 270 12.19 7.44 31.75
C GLN A 270 12.99 8.20 30.67
N ALA A 271 13.99 7.56 30.07
CA ALA A 271 14.85 8.19 29.06
C ALA A 271 14.06 8.59 27.80
N ASP A 272 13.12 7.75 27.33
CA ASP A 272 12.36 8.01 26.10
C ASP A 272 11.39 9.21 26.25
N ILE A 273 10.75 9.38 27.40
CA ILE A 273 9.87 10.54 27.66
C ILE A 273 10.66 11.86 27.65
N SER A 274 11.92 11.83 28.12
CA SER A 274 12.81 13.00 28.09
C SER A 274 13.27 13.37 26.67
N LEU A 275 13.44 12.36 25.80
CA LEU A 275 13.82 12.52 24.41
C LEU A 275 12.69 13.17 23.60
N LEU A 276 11.45 12.69 23.81
CA LEU A 276 10.24 13.25 23.19
C LEU A 276 10.09 14.74 23.52
N ARG A 277 10.20 15.15 24.79
CA ARG A 277 10.11 16.57 25.19
C ARG A 277 11.15 17.50 24.55
N ARG A 278 12.27 16.99 24.04
CA ARG A 278 13.35 17.77 23.40
C ARG A 278 13.33 17.76 21.88
N ILE A 279 12.53 16.91 21.25
CA ILE A 279 12.32 16.93 19.79
C ILE A 279 11.19 17.89 19.40
N LEU A 280 10.35 18.27 20.37
CA LEU A 280 9.07 18.97 20.18
C LEU A 280 9.09 20.45 20.64
N MET A 281 10.21 20.89 21.22
CA MET A 281 10.52 22.28 21.59
C MET A 281 11.64 22.84 20.73
#